data_AF-A0A367GJT6-F1
#
_entry.id   AF-A0A367GJT6-F1
#
_cell.length_a   1.000
_cell.length_b   1.000
_cell.length_c   1.000
_cell.angle_alpha   90.00
_cell.angle_beta   90.00
_cell.angle_gamma   90.00
#
_symmetry.space_group_name_H-M   'P 1'
#
loop_
_entity.id
_entity.type
_entity.pdbx_description
1 polymer ?
#
loop_
_entity_poly.entity_id
_entity_poly.type
_entity_poly.pdbx_seq_one_letter_code
_entity_poly.pdbx_strand_id
1 'polypeptide(L)'
;MVKTGDRVRVADNKNTRMMHEVMPEFYPEPGSLGTVDKLASTNNDIYWVKWDNLQDDHPWAFPERWLEVVEEELPVITATVKITRDKKRTRVEVDGECGEVLKALAFATVSAIRNSTLTNVGPDFLLGYFKAALTDAFADTQEAYDGTK
;
A
#
# COMPACT_ATOMS: atom_id res chain seq x y z
N MET A 1 14.69 7.45 8.03
CA MET A 1 15.39 7.45 6.73
C MET A 1 14.33 7.33 5.67
N VAL A 2 14.05 8.47 5.04
CA VAL A 2 13.10 8.61 3.94
C VAL A 2 13.60 7.84 2.71
N LYS A 3 12.69 7.23 1.96
CA LYS A 3 12.96 6.46 0.74
C LYS A 3 12.00 6.85 -0.38
N THR A 4 12.41 6.56 -1.62
CA THR A 4 11.51 6.64 -2.78
C THR A 4 10.23 5.84 -2.54
N GLY A 5 9.09 6.47 -2.82
CA GLY A 5 7.77 5.92 -2.61
C GLY A 5 7.17 6.20 -1.24
N ASP A 6 7.96 6.65 -0.26
CA ASP A 6 7.42 6.98 1.06
C ASP A 6 6.40 8.11 0.96
N ARG A 7 5.32 7.95 1.71
CA ARG A 7 4.38 9.04 1.96
C ARG A 7 4.95 9.97 3.01
N VAL A 8 4.98 11.25 2.71
CA VAL A 8 5.57 12.26 3.59
C VAL A 8 4.62 13.43 3.78
N ARG A 9 4.84 14.13 4.88
CA ARG A 9 4.18 15.38 5.23
C ARG A 9 5.22 16.46 5.41
N VAL A 10 4.93 17.69 4.98
CA VAL A 10 5.76 18.85 5.34
C VAL A 10 5.72 19.04 6.85
N ALA A 11 6.88 18.94 7.51
CA ALA A 11 7.00 19.14 8.95
C ALA A 11 6.54 20.54 9.35
N ASP A 12 5.78 20.64 10.44
CA ASP A 12 5.28 21.92 10.91
C ASP A 12 6.28 22.61 11.83
N ASN A 13 7.12 23.48 11.24
CA ASN A 13 8.13 24.22 11.97
C ASN A 13 8.30 25.65 11.41
N LYS A 14 9.06 26.47 12.14
CA LYS A 14 9.27 27.88 11.79
C LYS A 14 9.86 28.07 10.38
N ASN A 15 10.76 27.20 9.95
CA ASN A 15 11.42 27.35 8.65
C ASN A 15 10.45 27.03 7.51
N THR A 16 9.70 25.93 7.61
CA THR A 16 8.73 25.54 6.57
C THR A 16 7.60 26.55 6.44
N ARG A 17 7.10 27.09 7.57
CA ARG A 17 6.14 28.22 7.57
C ARG A 17 6.69 29.46 6.85
N MET A 18 7.89 29.90 7.22
CA MET A 18 8.51 31.08 6.63
C MET A 18 8.78 30.90 5.12
N MET A 19 9.21 29.72 4.69
CA MET A 19 9.43 29.44 3.26
C MET A 19 8.13 29.43 2.48
N HIS A 20 7.05 28.86 3.03
CA HIS A 20 5.72 28.91 2.43
C HIS A 20 5.20 30.36 2.31
N GLU A 21 5.37 31.19 3.35
CA GLU A 21 4.96 32.61 3.30
C GLU A 21 5.68 33.40 2.20
N VAL A 22 6.96 33.08 1.94
CA VAL A 22 7.79 33.80 0.96
C VAL A 22 7.61 33.27 -0.46
N MET A 23 7.43 31.95 -0.62
CA MET A 23 7.35 31.25 -1.91
C MET A 23 6.32 30.10 -1.86
N PRO A 24 5.03 30.41 -1.74
CA PRO A 24 3.97 29.40 -1.59
C PRO A 24 3.83 28.48 -2.81
N GLU A 25 4.27 28.92 -3.98
CA GLU A 25 4.26 28.14 -5.23
C GLU A 25 5.25 26.97 -5.24
N PHE A 26 6.32 27.03 -4.42
CA PHE A 26 7.37 26.01 -4.34
C PHE A 26 7.39 25.28 -3.00
N TYR A 27 6.95 25.96 -1.94
CA TYR A 27 6.90 25.43 -0.59
C TYR A 27 5.45 25.29 -0.17
N PRO A 28 4.86 24.08 -0.17
CA PRO A 28 3.48 23.90 0.23
C PRO A 28 3.31 24.14 1.73
N GLU A 29 2.07 24.36 2.14
CA GLU A 29 1.72 24.60 3.55
C GLU A 29 2.24 23.46 4.45
N PRO A 30 2.71 23.76 5.67
CA PRO A 30 2.97 22.73 6.66
C PRO A 30 1.77 21.78 6.84
N GLY A 31 2.04 20.48 6.93
CA GLY A 31 0.99 19.47 6.93
C GLY A 31 0.59 18.95 5.55
N SER A 32 1.03 19.59 4.46
CA SER A 32 0.77 19.11 3.10
C SER A 32 1.39 17.74 2.88
N LEU A 33 0.65 16.87 2.18
CA LEU A 33 1.07 15.52 1.87
C LEU A 33 1.72 15.45 0.49
N GLY A 34 2.70 14.57 0.38
CA GLY A 34 3.39 14.28 -0.87
C GLY A 34 4.01 12.89 -0.86
N THR A 35 4.47 12.49 -2.04
CA THR A 35 5.17 11.21 -2.24
C THR A 35 6.59 11.49 -2.71
N VAL A 36 7.55 10.80 -2.09
CA VAL A 36 8.95 10.92 -2.46
C VAL A 36 9.17 10.26 -3.82
N ASP A 37 9.61 11.05 -4.80
CA ASP A 37 9.95 10.57 -6.15
C ASP A 37 11.33 9.90 -6.13
N LYS A 38 12.37 10.66 -5.77
CA LYS A 38 13.75 10.17 -5.75
C LYS A 38 14.66 10.98 -4.85
N LEU A 39 15.77 10.37 -4.45
CA LEU A 39 16.86 11.08 -3.79
C LEU A 39 17.52 12.05 -4.79
N ALA A 40 17.53 13.33 -4.44
CA ALA A 40 18.16 14.39 -5.23
C ALA A 40 19.67 14.48 -4.95
N SER A 41 20.05 14.38 -3.67
CA SER A 41 21.42 14.52 -3.21
C SER A 41 21.62 13.80 -1.88
N THR A 42 22.69 13.01 -1.78
CA THR A 42 23.17 12.43 -0.51
C THR A 42 23.84 13.47 0.38
N ASN A 43 24.37 14.55 -0.21
CA ASN A 43 24.90 15.66 0.55
C ASN A 43 23.71 16.47 1.08
N ASN A 44 23.45 16.36 2.39
CA ASN A 44 22.33 16.97 3.13
C ASN A 44 20.96 16.28 2.98
N ASP A 45 20.92 15.03 2.48
CA ASP A 45 19.72 14.21 2.38
C ASP A 45 18.52 14.98 1.79
N ILE A 46 18.64 15.33 0.51
CA ILE A 46 17.62 16.10 -0.22
C ILE A 46 16.85 15.16 -1.13
N TYR A 47 15.52 15.25 -1.09
CA TYR A 47 14.60 14.40 -1.84
C TYR A 47 13.72 15.23 -2.76
N TRP A 48 13.47 14.74 -3.97
CA TRP A 48 12.40 15.25 -4.83
C TRP A 48 11.08 14.69 -4.33
N VAL A 49 10.13 15.57 -4.00
CA VAL A 49 8.81 15.21 -3.49
C VAL A 49 7.75 15.77 -4.43
N LYS A 50 6.83 14.90 -4.85
CA LYS A 50 5.64 15.29 -5.58
C LYS A 50 4.53 15.57 -4.56
N TRP A 51 4.07 16.81 -4.52
CA TRP A 51 3.06 17.27 -3.56
C TRP A 51 1.66 17.14 -4.14
N ASP A 52 0.68 16.75 -3.32
CA ASP A 52 -0.69 16.51 -3.81
C ASP A 52 -1.45 17.79 -4.16
N ASN A 53 -1.10 18.89 -3.49
CA ASN A 53 -1.86 20.13 -3.46
C ASN A 53 -1.17 21.28 -4.20
N LEU A 54 -0.02 21.03 -4.85
CA LEU A 54 0.58 22.01 -5.75
C LEU A 54 -0.04 21.88 -7.14
N GLN A 55 -0.33 23.03 -7.77
CA GLN A 55 -0.87 23.08 -9.13
C GLN A 55 0.11 22.58 -10.19
N ASP A 56 1.41 22.65 -9.89
CA ASP A 56 2.46 22.14 -10.74
C ASP A 56 2.74 20.66 -10.44
N ASP A 57 2.73 19.83 -11.48
CA ASP A 57 2.98 18.39 -11.38
C ASP A 57 4.47 18.06 -11.20
N HIS A 58 5.33 19.08 -11.23
CA HIS A 58 6.76 18.94 -11.05
C HIS A 58 7.14 18.67 -9.58
N PRO A 59 7.94 17.62 -9.31
CA PRO A 59 8.50 17.39 -7.98
C PRO A 59 9.42 18.53 -7.53
N TRP A 60 9.39 18.85 -6.24
CA TRP A 60 10.24 19.89 -5.63
C TRP A 60 11.26 19.29 -4.66
N ALA A 61 12.45 19.89 -4.57
CA ALA A 61 13.54 19.40 -3.74
C ALA A 61 13.38 19.84 -2.27
N PHE A 62 13.31 18.88 -1.36
CA PHE A 62 13.11 19.09 0.08
C PHE A 62 14.17 18.38 0.92
N PRO A 63 14.75 19.05 1.93
CA PRO A 63 15.62 18.39 2.90
C PRO A 63 14.85 17.38 3.77
N GLU A 64 15.44 16.23 4.09
CA GLU A 64 14.81 15.19 4.94
C GLU A 64 14.30 15.76 6.26
N ARG A 65 15.05 16.65 6.89
CA ARG A 65 14.68 17.30 8.16
C ARG A 65 13.38 18.11 8.12
N TRP A 66 12.82 18.38 6.94
CA TRP A 66 11.54 19.06 6.75
C TRP A 66 10.42 18.11 6.35
N LEU A 67 10.69 16.81 6.31
CA LEU A 67 9.75 15.77 5.95
C LEU A 67 9.48 14.87 7.16
N GLU A 68 8.21 14.71 7.47
CA GLU A 68 7.74 13.68 8.39
C GLU A 68 7.24 12.50 7.56
N VAL A 69 7.80 11.31 7.77
CA VAL A 69 7.26 10.09 7.14
C VAL A 69 5.89 9.83 7.74
N VAL A 70 4.89 9.77 6.87
CA VAL A 70 3.53 9.37 7.25
C VAL A 70 3.51 7.86 7.15
N GLU A 71 3.41 7.18 8.29
CA GLU A 71 2.99 5.78 8.27
C GLU A 71 1.61 5.76 7.62
N GLU A 72 1.54 5.17 6.43
CA GLU A 72 0.28 4.98 5.72
C GLU A 72 -0.62 4.16 6.67
N GLU A 73 -1.70 4.77 7.17
CA GLU A 73 -2.75 4.00 7.82
C GLU A 73 -3.21 2.98 6.79
N LEU A 74 -2.81 1.72 7.00
CA LEU A 74 -3.22 0.63 6.14
C LEU A 74 -4.75 0.72 6.01
N PRO A 75 -5.31 0.57 4.80
CA PRO A 75 -6.74 0.66 4.63
C PRO A 75 -7.41 -0.23 5.67
N VAL A 76 -8.40 0.32 6.37
CA VAL A 76 -9.20 -0.45 7.32
C VAL A 76 -10.05 -1.41 6.52
N ILE A 77 -9.47 -2.56 6.18
CA ILE A 77 -10.18 -3.59 5.43
C ILE A 77 -11.03 -4.37 6.44
N THR A 78 -12.35 -4.18 6.37
CA THR A 78 -13.31 -4.91 7.19
C THR A 78 -13.86 -6.07 6.36
N ALA A 79 -13.40 -7.29 6.63
CA ALA A 79 -13.95 -8.50 6.03
C ALA A 79 -14.71 -9.31 7.08
N THR A 80 -15.94 -9.72 6.78
CA THR A 80 -16.69 -10.62 7.65
C THR A 80 -16.45 -12.06 7.21
N VAL A 81 -15.86 -12.87 8.10
CA VAL A 81 -15.63 -14.30 7.84
C VAL A 81 -16.66 -15.11 8.61
N LYS A 82 -17.51 -15.84 7.88
CA LYS A 82 -18.46 -16.79 8.47
C LYS A 82 -17.97 -18.21 8.23
N ILE A 83 -17.69 -18.92 9.31
CA ILE A 83 -17.30 -20.34 9.28
C ILE A 83 -18.50 -21.17 9.72
N THR A 84 -19.01 -21.99 8.82
CA THR A 84 -20.04 -22.99 9.15
C THR A 84 -19.41 -24.37 9.10
N ARG A 85 -19.52 -25.12 10.20
CA ARG A 85 -18.95 -26.47 10.30
C ARG A 85 -20.04 -27.47 10.66
N ASP A 86 -20.12 -28.54 9.88
CA ASP A 86 -20.90 -29.74 10.23
C ASP A 86 -20.00 -30.99 10.21
N LYS A 87 -20.58 -32.17 10.46
CA LYS A 87 -19.83 -33.44 10.52
C LYS A 87 -19.22 -33.87 9.18
N LYS A 88 -19.67 -33.29 8.06
CA LYS A 88 -19.29 -33.68 6.69
C LYS A 88 -18.43 -32.62 5.99
N ARG A 89 -18.63 -31.33 6.28
CA ARG A 89 -17.89 -30.23 5.63
C ARG A 89 -17.68 -29.03 6.56
N THR A 90 -16.62 -28.30 6.24
CA THR A 90 -16.38 -26.94 6.71
C THR A 90 -16.57 -25.99 5.53
N ARG A 91 -17.40 -24.95 5.69
CA ARG A 91 -17.61 -23.89 4.70
C ARG A 91 -17.14 -22.56 5.30
N VAL A 92 -16.42 -21.78 4.50
CA VAL A 92 -15.98 -20.42 4.85
C VAL A 92 -16.57 -19.47 3.81
N GLU A 93 -17.28 -18.44 4.28
CA GLU A 93 -17.83 -17.37 3.46
C GLU A 93 -17.13 -16.07 3.87
N VAL A 94 -16.64 -15.31 2.91
CA VAL A 94 -16.04 -13.99 3.14
C VAL A 94 -16.87 -12.96 2.37
N ASP A 95 -17.46 -12.02 3.10
CA ASP A 95 -18.31 -10.96 2.53
C ASP A 95 -17.59 -9.62 2.57
N GLY A 96 -17.65 -8.88 1.46
CA GLY A 96 -16.95 -7.61 1.22
C GLY A 96 -16.79 -7.31 -0.28
N GLU A 97 -16.37 -6.09 -0.64
CA GLU A 97 -16.08 -5.75 -2.04
C GLU A 97 -14.97 -6.67 -2.58
N CYS A 98 -15.13 -7.20 -3.80
CA CYS A 98 -14.24 -8.24 -4.36
C CYS A 98 -12.75 -7.85 -4.29
N GLY A 99 -12.44 -6.58 -4.59
CA GLY A 99 -11.07 -6.06 -4.49
C GLY A 99 -10.54 -5.99 -3.06
N GLU A 100 -11.39 -5.75 -2.06
CA GLU A 100 -11.01 -5.65 -0.65
C GLU A 100 -10.86 -7.03 0.00
N VAL A 101 -11.72 -7.99 -0.35
CA VAL A 101 -11.59 -9.38 0.10
C VAL A 101 -10.28 -10.00 -0.39
N LEU A 102 -9.91 -9.75 -1.66
CA LEU A 102 -8.62 -10.20 -2.21
C LEU A 102 -7.44 -9.53 -1.50
N LYS A 103 -7.52 -8.23 -1.21
CA LYS A 103 -6.48 -7.51 -0.44
C LYS A 103 -6.37 -8.03 0.99
N ALA A 104 -7.49 -8.29 1.67
CA ALA A 104 -7.52 -8.86 3.02
C ALA A 104 -6.86 -10.24 3.06
N LEU A 105 -7.21 -11.10 2.10
CA LEU A 105 -6.70 -12.47 2.02
C LEU A 105 -5.20 -12.47 1.71
N ALA A 106 -4.74 -11.62 0.79
CA ALA A 106 -3.34 -11.43 0.50
C ALA A 106 -2.56 -10.93 1.73
N PHE A 107 -3.09 -9.92 2.43
CA PHE A 107 -2.46 -9.34 3.62
C PHE A 107 -2.35 -10.35 4.78
N ALA A 108 -3.44 -11.07 5.08
CA ALA A 108 -3.45 -12.12 6.10
C ALA A 108 -2.44 -13.24 5.78
N THR A 109 -2.36 -13.63 4.51
CA THR A 109 -1.42 -14.65 4.03
C THR A 109 0.04 -14.19 4.15
N VAL A 110 0.37 -12.98 3.69
CA VAL A 110 1.72 -12.41 3.83
C VAL A 110 2.11 -12.28 5.30
N SER A 111 1.18 -11.84 6.15
CA SER A 111 1.40 -11.74 7.60
C SER A 111 1.65 -13.12 8.23
N ALA A 112 0.88 -14.14 7.85
CA ALA A 112 1.07 -15.51 8.30
C ALA A 112 2.42 -16.09 7.82
N ILE A 113 2.82 -15.86 6.58
CA ILE A 113 4.11 -16.29 6.03
C ILE A 113 5.26 -15.63 6.78
N ARG A 114 5.19 -14.31 6.98
CA ARG A 114 6.22 -13.52 7.66
C ARG A 114 6.40 -13.93 9.13
N ASN A 115 5.30 -14.30 9.79
CA ASN A 115 5.29 -14.74 11.18
C ASN A 115 5.53 -16.25 11.33
N SER A 116 5.45 -17.02 10.24
CA SER A 116 5.84 -18.42 10.24
C SER A 116 7.37 -18.53 10.26
N THR A 117 7.92 -19.07 11.33
CA THR A 117 9.34 -19.44 11.44
C THR A 117 9.64 -20.51 10.39
N LEU A 118 10.23 -20.09 9.27
CA LEU A 118 10.39 -20.94 8.10
C LEU A 118 11.61 -21.87 8.19
N THR A 119 11.33 -23.17 8.20
CA THR A 119 12.21 -24.17 7.60
C THR A 119 12.10 -24.05 6.07
N ASN A 120 12.96 -23.21 5.46
CA ASN A 120 13.50 -23.16 4.08
C ASN A 120 12.71 -23.68 2.83
N VAL A 121 11.42 -24.02 2.92
CA VAL A 121 10.59 -24.58 1.83
C VAL A 121 9.20 -23.94 1.78
N GLY A 122 8.79 -23.23 2.83
CA GLY A 122 7.40 -22.81 3.03
C GLY A 122 6.87 -21.65 2.16
N PRO A 123 7.60 -20.57 1.82
CA PRO A 123 7.00 -19.42 1.13
C PRO A 123 6.66 -19.75 -0.32
N ASP A 124 7.59 -20.39 -1.03
CA ASP A 124 7.44 -20.74 -2.44
C ASP A 124 6.43 -21.88 -2.64
N PHE A 125 6.40 -22.85 -1.71
CA PHE A 125 5.38 -23.89 -1.71
C PHE A 125 3.99 -23.31 -1.47
N LEU A 126 3.83 -22.42 -0.48
CA LEU A 126 2.54 -21.79 -0.19
C LEU A 126 2.09 -20.87 -1.33
N LEU A 127 2.99 -20.06 -1.89
CA LEU A 127 2.70 -19.21 -3.05
C LEU A 127 2.31 -20.04 -4.29
N GLY A 128 3.02 -21.15 -4.54
CA GLY A 128 2.71 -22.10 -5.61
C GLY A 128 1.34 -22.77 -5.41
N TYR A 129 1.04 -23.20 -4.18
CA TYR A 129 -0.25 -23.79 -3.84
C TYR A 129 -1.40 -22.80 -4.02
N PHE A 130 -1.23 -21.55 -3.62
CA PHE A 130 -2.24 -20.50 -3.82
C PHE A 130 -2.43 -20.14 -5.29
N LYS A 131 -1.36 -20.05 -6.08
CA LYS A 131 -1.49 -19.85 -7.53
C LYS A 131 -2.27 -20.98 -8.18
N ALA A 132 -2.01 -22.23 -7.78
CA ALA A 132 -2.74 -23.39 -8.28
C ALA A 132 -4.23 -23.33 -7.89
N ALA A 133 -4.52 -23.05 -6.62
CA ALA A 133 -5.90 -22.96 -6.12
C ALA A 133 -6.70 -21.80 -6.75
N LEU A 134 -6.06 -20.64 -6.99
CA LEU A 134 -6.69 -19.52 -7.72
C LEU A 134 -6.94 -19.89 -9.19
N THR A 135 -5.94 -20.47 -9.87
CA THR A 135 -6.09 -20.90 -11.27
C THR A 135 -7.23 -21.91 -11.43
N ASP A 136 -7.32 -22.87 -10.52
CA ASP A 136 -8.38 -23.89 -10.50
C ASP A 136 -9.76 -23.28 -10.23
N ALA A 137 -9.87 -22.40 -9.22
CA ALA A 137 -11.13 -21.73 -8.88
C ALA A 137 -11.68 -20.82 -10.01
N PHE A 138 -10.80 -20.28 -10.85
CA PHE A 138 -11.17 -19.45 -12.00
C PHE A 138 -11.25 -20.23 -13.33
N ALA A 139 -10.81 -21.49 -13.38
CA ALA A 139 -10.92 -22.32 -14.58
C ALA A 139 -12.40 -22.60 -14.95
N ASP A 140 -13.24 -22.86 -13.94
CA ASP A 140 -14.67 -23.13 -14.13
C ASP A 140 -15.48 -21.86 -14.48
N THR A 141 -14.95 -20.66 -14.22
CA THR A 141 -15.64 -19.40 -14.55
C THR A 141 -15.51 -18.99 -16.02
N GLN A 142 -14.64 -19.64 -16.80
CA GLN A 142 -14.46 -19.35 -18.22
C GLN A 142 -15.49 -20.06 -19.12
N GLU A 143 -16.04 -21.21 -18.70
CA GLU A 143 -17.03 -21.96 -19.50
C GLU A 143 -18.44 -21.35 -19.46
N ALA A 144 -18.75 -20.46 -18.50
CA ALA A 144 -20.07 -19.85 -18.39
C ALA A 144 -20.29 -18.63 -19.30
N TYR A 145 -19.26 -18.20 -20.03
CA TYR A 145 -19.28 -16.99 -20.87
C TYR A 145 -18.89 -17.25 -22.33
N ASP A 146 -19.16 -18.45 -22.86
CA ASP A 146 -19.20 -18.65 -24.31
C ASP A 146 -20.66 -18.82 -24.75
N GLY A 147 -21.15 -17.77 -25.40
CA GLY A 147 -22.57 -17.49 -25.58
C GLY A 147 -23.32 -18.54 -26.37
N THR A 148 -24.52 -18.85 -25.90
CA THR A 148 -25.63 -19.26 -26.77
C THR A 148 -26.69 -18.17 -26.76
N LYS A 149 -26.85 -17.56 -27.94
CA LYS A 149 -28.08 -16.91 -28.39
C LYS A 149 -29.21 -17.93 -28.48
#